data_AF-A0A0G4EHG9-F1
#
_entry.id   AF-A0A0G4EHG9-F1
#
_cell.length_a   1.000
_cell.length_b   1.000
_cell.length_c   1.000
_cell.angle_alpha   90.00
_cell.angle_beta   90.00
_cell.angle_gamma   90.00
#
_symmetry.space_group_name_H-M   'P 1'
#
loop_
_entity.id
_entity.type
_entity.pdbx_description
1 polymer ?
#
loop_
_entity_poly.entity_id
_entity_poly.type
_entity_poly.pdbx_seq_one_letter_code
_entity_poly.pdbx_strand_id
1 'polypeptide(L)'
;MRRSAFRHLAAALIFISALFCCLAYRTPLLRPSLAHRVRRPAVQMTLSSPSSEPSVLFVCLGNICRSPTAEAVLRKLAQDKGLRVEIDSCGTGGGSDNWYKPDGFSYHEGEPSDERMSTAAKKRGIRLTSRSRPLRPDDFDRFDLVIGMEEKNRQEIFRAARAWGRLDEAVRKTVLMTDYCREYGDVTAVPDPYYGGQKGFEKVLDLLEDACEGLLQKLVKEREPSAASERRM
;
A
#
# COMPACT_ATOMS: atom_id res chain seq x y z
N MET A 1 19.16 -79.56 -29.87
CA MET A 1 19.17 -80.25 -28.56
C MET A 1 18.35 -79.43 -27.56
N ARG A 2 17.31 -80.06 -26.96
CA ARG A 2 16.47 -79.65 -25.79
C ARG A 2 15.74 -78.28 -25.89
N ARG A 3 14.47 -78.20 -26.34
CA ARG A 3 13.17 -78.51 -25.66
C ARG A 3 13.04 -78.00 -24.21
N SER A 4 12.14 -77.02 -24.05
CA SER A 4 10.98 -77.01 -23.12
C SER A 4 11.19 -77.27 -21.63
N ALA A 5 11.07 -76.21 -20.82
CA ALA A 5 10.44 -76.14 -19.49
C ALA A 5 10.83 -74.76 -18.91
N PHE A 6 9.97 -73.78 -18.69
CA PHE A 6 9.02 -73.74 -17.59
C PHE A 6 8.07 -72.56 -17.88
N ARG A 7 6.90 -72.86 -18.44
CA ARG A 7 5.68 -72.08 -18.16
C ARG A 7 5.01 -72.80 -17.00
N HIS A 8 4.47 -72.03 -16.06
CA HIS A 8 3.71 -72.45 -14.87
C HIS A 8 4.52 -72.72 -13.60
N LEU A 9 4.86 -71.65 -12.88
CA LEU A 9 4.66 -71.58 -11.43
C LEU A 9 4.66 -70.10 -11.01
N ALA A 10 3.85 -69.76 -10.00
CA ALA A 10 3.63 -68.41 -9.44
C ALA A 10 2.60 -67.50 -10.14
N ALA A 11 1.48 -68.07 -10.57
CA ALA A 11 0.18 -67.42 -10.33
C ALA A 11 -0.17 -67.60 -8.84
N ALA A 12 0.39 -66.74 -7.97
CA ALA A 12 0.02 -66.63 -6.55
C ALA A 12 0.75 -65.43 -5.91
N LEU A 13 0.39 -64.21 -6.32
CA LEU A 13 0.61 -62.96 -5.58
C LEU A 13 -0.28 -61.82 -6.14
N ILE A 14 -1.43 -62.21 -6.69
CA ILE A 14 -2.61 -61.37 -6.87
C ILE A 14 -3.52 -61.79 -5.71
N PHE A 15 -4.04 -60.83 -4.94
CA PHE A 15 -4.62 -60.96 -3.58
C PHE A 15 -3.60 -60.77 -2.44
N ILE A 16 -3.19 -59.52 -2.21
CA ILE A 16 -3.23 -58.81 -0.91
C ILE A 16 -2.74 -57.38 -1.21
N SER A 17 -3.70 -56.47 -1.34
CA SER A 17 -3.64 -55.01 -1.01
C SER A 17 -4.73 -54.21 -1.75
N ALA A 18 -5.69 -54.88 -2.40
CA ALA A 18 -7.00 -54.30 -2.75
C ALA A 18 -7.92 -54.18 -1.51
N LEU A 19 -7.37 -53.66 -0.39
CA LEU A 19 -8.09 -53.36 0.85
C LEU A 19 -7.54 -52.10 1.55
N PHE A 20 -7.01 -51.15 0.77
CA PHE A 20 -6.80 -49.76 1.19
C PHE A 20 -7.47 -48.78 0.20
N CYS A 21 -8.54 -49.25 -0.46
CA CYS A 21 -9.55 -48.39 -1.06
C CYS A 21 -10.64 -48.18 -0.01
N CYS A 22 -11.06 -46.93 0.21
CA CYS A 22 -12.13 -46.50 1.11
C CYS A 22 -11.82 -46.51 2.62
N LEU A 23 -11.00 -45.56 3.13
CA LEU A 23 -11.24 -44.88 4.42
C LEU A 23 -10.17 -43.81 4.74
N ALA A 24 -10.01 -42.80 3.89
CA ALA A 24 -9.24 -41.59 4.27
C ALA A 24 -9.60 -40.36 3.40
N TYR A 25 -10.86 -40.20 3.03
CA TYR A 25 -11.39 -38.94 2.48
C TYR A 25 -12.41 -38.38 3.45
N ARG A 26 -11.92 -37.63 4.44
CA ARG A 26 -12.66 -36.63 5.22
C ARG A 26 -11.64 -35.87 6.08
N THR A 27 -10.73 -35.16 5.42
CA THR A 27 -10.14 -33.99 6.06
C THR A 27 -11.27 -32.98 6.24
N PRO A 28 -11.58 -32.54 7.48
CA PRO A 28 -12.53 -31.47 7.67
C PRO A 28 -11.95 -30.23 6.98
N LEU A 29 -12.75 -29.63 6.10
CA LEU A 29 -12.50 -28.29 5.57
C LEU A 29 -12.33 -27.37 6.78
N LEU A 30 -11.08 -27.05 7.11
CA LEU A 30 -10.75 -25.99 8.04
C LEU A 30 -11.35 -24.72 7.44
N ARG A 31 -12.44 -24.25 8.07
CA ARG A 31 -13.02 -22.94 7.79
C ARG A 31 -11.87 -21.92 7.78
N PRO A 32 -11.79 -21.01 6.80
CA PRO A 32 -10.86 -19.91 6.90
C PRO A 32 -11.14 -19.20 8.23
N SER A 33 -10.14 -19.23 9.10
CA SER A 33 -10.11 -18.44 10.33
C SER A 33 -10.42 -17.01 9.92
N LEU A 34 -11.49 -16.45 10.48
CA LEU A 34 -11.77 -15.02 10.42
C LEU A 34 -10.54 -14.34 10.99
N ALA A 35 -9.66 -13.86 10.10
CA ALA A 35 -8.52 -13.05 10.48
C ALA A 35 -9.09 -11.88 11.29
N HIS A 36 -8.86 -11.93 12.60
CA HIS A 36 -9.41 -10.96 13.52
C HIS A 36 -8.80 -9.62 13.12
N ARG A 37 -9.62 -8.78 12.46
CA ARG A 37 -9.27 -7.43 12.06
C ARG A 37 -8.68 -6.72 13.27
N VAL A 38 -7.36 -6.54 13.31
CA VAL A 38 -6.75 -5.61 14.24
C VAL A 38 -7.22 -4.24 13.77
N ARG A 39 -8.32 -3.76 14.37
CA ARG A 39 -8.80 -2.40 14.15
C ARG A 39 -7.69 -1.48 14.62
N ARG A 40 -6.90 -0.95 13.69
CA ARG A 40 -5.97 0.13 13.99
C ARG A 40 -6.81 1.31 14.50
N PRO A 41 -6.42 1.95 15.61
CA PRO A 41 -7.14 3.14 16.06
C PRO A 41 -7.15 4.13 14.89
N ALA A 42 -8.34 4.64 14.55
CA ALA A 42 -8.47 5.64 13.51
C ALA A 42 -7.65 6.86 13.94
N VAL A 43 -6.60 7.16 13.17
CA VAL A 43 -5.93 8.46 13.29
C VAL A 43 -6.98 9.50 12.91
N GLN A 44 -7.40 10.31 13.87
CA GLN A 44 -8.24 11.48 13.58
C GLN A 44 -7.38 12.48 12.84
N MET A 45 -7.73 12.76 11.59
CA MET A 45 -7.16 13.90 10.87
C MET A 45 -7.40 15.15 11.70
N THR A 46 -6.30 15.74 12.17
CA THR A 46 -6.32 17.04 12.84
C THR A 46 -5.97 18.08 11.79
N LEU A 47 -6.99 18.55 11.07
CA LEU A 47 -6.83 19.67 10.16
C LEU A 47 -6.33 20.87 10.96
N SER A 48 -5.28 21.51 10.47
CA SER A 48 -4.67 22.72 11.04
C SER A 48 -5.68 23.86 11.25
N SER A 49 -6.77 23.91 10.48
CA SER A 49 -7.98 24.72 10.72
C SER A 49 -9.10 24.32 9.73
N PRO A 50 -10.40 24.60 10.00
CA PRO A 50 -11.47 24.39 9.01
C PRO A 50 -11.36 25.30 7.77
N SER A 51 -10.52 26.34 7.83
CA SER A 51 -10.28 27.30 6.75
C SER A 51 -9.05 26.98 5.88
N SER A 52 -8.14 26.11 6.33
CA SER A 52 -6.96 25.75 5.54
C SER A 52 -7.29 24.70 4.47
N GLU A 53 -6.53 24.73 3.38
CA GLU A 53 -6.58 23.69 2.35
C GLU A 53 -5.93 22.42 2.92
N PRO A 54 -6.54 21.23 2.80
CA PRO A 54 -5.94 20.00 3.32
C PRO A 54 -4.61 19.72 2.63
N SER A 55 -3.64 19.20 3.38
CA SER A 55 -2.31 18.90 2.88
C SER A 55 -1.95 17.41 3.08
N VAL A 56 -1.59 16.72 2.00
CA VAL A 56 -1.32 15.28 1.97
C VAL A 56 0.05 14.98 1.38
N LEU A 57 0.84 14.18 2.09
CA LEU A 57 2.14 13.68 1.64
C LEU A 57 2.11 12.16 1.48
N PHE A 58 2.40 11.67 0.27
CA PHE A 58 2.51 10.24 0.00
C PHE A 58 3.94 9.75 0.14
N VAL A 59 4.15 8.62 0.85
CA VAL A 59 5.48 8.10 1.16
C VAL A 59 5.60 6.64 0.76
N CYS A 60 6.58 6.34 -0.09
CA CYS A 60 6.98 4.96 -0.39
C CYS A 60 8.49 4.78 -0.16
N LEU A 61 9.08 3.67 -0.60
CA LEU A 61 10.52 3.43 -0.40
C LEU A 61 11.39 4.42 -1.20
N GLY A 62 11.29 4.40 -2.53
CA GLY A 62 12.19 5.14 -3.43
C GLY A 62 11.60 6.38 -4.10
N ASN A 63 10.31 6.69 -3.88
CA ASN A 63 9.60 7.82 -4.52
C ASN A 63 9.65 7.87 -6.05
N ILE A 64 9.69 6.71 -6.71
CA ILE A 64 9.66 6.61 -8.18
C ILE A 64 8.45 5.81 -8.71
N CYS A 65 7.79 5.00 -7.88
CA CYS A 65 6.68 4.14 -8.32
C CYS A 65 5.37 4.50 -7.63
N ARG A 66 5.21 4.11 -6.36
CA ARG A 66 3.91 4.11 -5.67
C ARG A 66 3.47 5.51 -5.23
N SER A 67 4.35 6.26 -4.55
CA SER A 67 3.98 7.58 -4.03
C SER A 67 3.78 8.66 -5.11
N PRO A 68 4.57 8.75 -6.20
CA PRO A 68 4.27 9.66 -7.30
C PRO A 68 2.94 9.34 -7.99
N THR A 69 2.60 8.05 -8.10
CA THR A 69 1.32 7.63 -8.67
C THR A 69 0.15 8.06 -7.78
N ALA A 70 0.26 7.87 -6.46
CA ALA A 70 -0.78 8.31 -5.52
C ALA A 70 -0.97 9.84 -5.57
N GLU A 71 0.12 10.61 -5.63
CA GLU A 71 0.09 12.06 -5.83
C GLU A 71 -0.68 12.44 -7.09
N ALA A 72 -0.34 11.84 -8.24
CA ALA A 72 -0.94 12.17 -9.52
C ALA A 72 -2.43 11.77 -9.59
N VAL A 73 -2.79 10.61 -9.03
CA VAL A 73 -4.19 10.14 -8.94
C VAL A 73 -5.02 11.10 -8.10
N LEU A 74 -4.58 11.40 -6.86
CA LEU A 74 -5.33 12.30 -5.98
C LEU A 74 -5.44 13.70 -6.59
N ARG A 75 -4.35 14.21 -7.19
CA ARG A 75 -4.35 15.52 -7.85
C ARG A 75 -5.37 15.58 -8.97
N LYS A 76 -5.44 14.54 -9.81
CA LYS A 76 -6.44 14.46 -10.88
C LYS A 76 -7.86 14.46 -10.30
N LEU A 77 -8.14 13.62 -9.31
CA LEU A 77 -9.47 13.53 -8.70
C LEU A 77 -9.89 14.83 -8.00
N ALA A 78 -8.96 15.51 -7.33
CA ALA A 78 -9.21 16.80 -6.70
C ALA A 78 -9.53 17.88 -7.74
N GLN A 79 -8.76 17.93 -8.84
CA GLN A 79 -9.00 18.84 -9.97
C GLN A 79 -10.37 18.59 -10.62
N ASP A 80 -10.71 17.33 -10.89
CA ASP A 80 -12.00 16.96 -11.48
C ASP A 80 -13.20 17.40 -10.61
N LYS A 81 -12.99 17.49 -9.29
CA LYS A 81 -14.01 17.95 -8.31
C LYS A 81 -13.89 19.42 -7.91
N GLY A 82 -12.94 20.17 -8.48
CA GLY A 82 -12.68 21.56 -8.10
C GLY A 82 -12.21 21.76 -6.65
N LEU A 83 -11.63 20.72 -6.04
CA LEU A 83 -11.12 20.74 -4.66
C LEU A 83 -9.66 21.18 -4.65
N ARG A 84 -9.33 22.08 -3.73
CA ARG A 84 -7.95 22.49 -3.48
C ARG A 84 -7.37 21.68 -2.34
N VAL A 85 -6.27 21.00 -2.63
CA VAL A 85 -5.51 20.14 -1.71
C VAL A 85 -4.03 20.36 -2.04
N GLU A 86 -3.20 20.62 -1.03
CA GLU A 86 -1.75 20.56 -1.19
C GLU A 86 -1.34 19.09 -1.23
N ILE A 87 -0.70 18.66 -2.33
CA ILE A 87 -0.36 17.25 -2.55
C ILE A 87 1.08 17.14 -3.02
N ASP A 88 1.86 16.32 -2.32
CA ASP A 88 3.25 16.00 -2.66
C ASP A 88 3.56 14.51 -2.41
N SER A 89 4.72 14.06 -2.87
CA SER A 89 5.23 12.71 -2.60
C SER A 89 6.71 12.70 -2.25
N CYS A 90 7.12 11.73 -1.44
CA CYS A 90 8.51 11.53 -1.05
C CYS A 90 8.83 10.04 -0.79
N GLY A 91 10.08 9.77 -0.38
CA GLY A 91 10.62 8.42 -0.17
C GLY A 91 11.38 8.25 1.14
N THR A 92 11.44 7.02 1.65
CA THR A 92 12.26 6.64 2.82
C THR A 92 13.65 6.13 2.40
N GLY A 93 14.35 6.91 1.57
CA GLY A 93 15.76 6.67 1.23
C GLY A 93 16.06 5.63 0.15
N GLY A 94 15.06 5.04 -0.50
CA GLY A 94 15.27 4.08 -1.59
C GLY A 94 16.00 2.79 -1.18
N GLY A 95 16.07 2.47 0.11
CA GLY A 95 16.85 1.34 0.65
C GLY A 95 18.19 1.74 1.27
N SER A 96 18.52 3.02 1.32
CA SER A 96 19.66 3.53 2.09
C SER A 96 19.32 3.48 3.58
N ASP A 97 20.17 2.92 4.44
CA ASP A 97 19.87 2.76 5.87
C ASP A 97 20.12 4.04 6.70
N ASN A 98 20.81 5.02 6.13
CA ASN A 98 21.20 6.27 6.79
C ASN A 98 20.56 7.52 6.18
N TRP A 99 19.61 7.38 5.27
CA TRP A 99 19.01 8.49 4.51
C TRP A 99 18.49 9.66 5.35
N TYR A 100 18.06 9.41 6.60
CA TYR A 100 17.53 10.41 7.53
C TYR A 100 18.60 11.12 8.36
N LYS A 101 19.89 10.76 8.21
CA LYS A 101 21.02 11.39 8.90
C LYS A 101 21.56 12.58 8.11
N PRO A 102 22.29 13.52 8.75
CA PRO A 102 22.84 14.71 8.07
C PRO A 102 23.75 14.39 6.87
N ASP A 103 24.45 13.26 6.91
CA ASP A 103 25.34 12.73 5.87
C ASP A 103 24.70 11.58 5.07
N GLY A 104 23.40 11.37 5.25
CA GLY A 104 22.62 10.37 4.55
C GLY A 104 22.43 10.68 3.07
N PHE A 105 22.12 9.65 2.29
CA PHE A 105 21.73 9.80 0.88
C PHE A 105 20.49 8.97 0.58
N SER A 106 19.76 9.35 -0.48
CA SER A 106 18.62 8.61 -1.01
C SER A 106 18.91 8.20 -2.46
N TYR A 107 18.75 6.91 -2.78
CA TYR A 107 19.19 6.35 -4.06
C TYR A 107 18.60 7.03 -5.30
N HIS A 108 17.34 7.45 -5.24
CA HIS A 108 16.62 7.99 -6.40
C HIS A 108 16.44 9.51 -6.36
N GLU A 109 17.09 10.24 -5.45
CA GLU A 109 16.84 11.68 -5.32
C GLU A 109 17.12 12.43 -6.64
N GLY A 110 16.14 13.22 -7.09
CA GLY A 110 16.13 13.95 -8.36
C GLY A 110 15.66 13.14 -9.57
N GLU A 111 15.54 11.81 -9.47
CA GLU A 111 15.12 10.96 -10.59
C GLU A 111 13.64 11.16 -10.95
N PRO A 112 13.25 10.97 -12.22
CA PRO A 112 11.84 10.91 -12.60
C PRO A 112 11.16 9.66 -12.00
N SER A 113 9.83 9.64 -12.08
CA SER A 113 9.07 8.40 -11.83
C SER A 113 9.50 7.27 -12.78
N ASP A 114 9.43 6.03 -12.31
CA ASP A 114 9.77 4.82 -13.07
C ASP A 114 8.99 4.79 -14.38
N GLU A 115 9.69 4.50 -15.47
CA GLU A 115 9.12 4.57 -16.82
C GLU A 115 7.99 3.56 -17.03
N ARG A 116 8.05 2.38 -16.39
CA ARG A 116 7.03 1.34 -16.49
C ARG A 116 5.76 1.78 -15.78
N MET A 117 5.90 2.38 -14.59
CA MET A 117 4.78 2.97 -13.87
C MET A 117 4.18 4.14 -14.65
N SER A 118 5.02 5.04 -15.17
CA SER A 118 4.59 6.18 -15.99
C SER A 118 3.84 5.73 -17.25
N THR A 119 4.30 4.65 -17.88
CA THR A 119 3.65 4.05 -19.06
C THR A 119 2.27 3.48 -18.72
N ALA A 120 2.15 2.75 -17.60
CA ALA A 120 0.87 2.22 -17.14
C ALA A 120 -0.11 3.33 -16.77
N ALA A 121 0.33 4.32 -15.98
CA ALA A 121 -0.47 5.47 -15.56
C ALA A 121 -0.97 6.29 -16.76
N LYS A 122 -0.11 6.51 -17.76
CA LYS A 122 -0.47 7.25 -18.98
C LYS A 122 -1.61 6.62 -19.76
N LYS A 123 -1.73 5.28 -19.75
CA LYS A 123 -2.88 4.57 -20.38
C LYS A 123 -4.21 4.90 -19.72
N ARG A 124 -4.18 5.31 -18.44
CA ARG A 124 -5.34 5.77 -17.66
C ARG A 124 -5.51 7.29 -17.67
N GLY A 125 -4.75 8.00 -18.51
CA GLY A 125 -4.79 9.47 -18.58
C GLY A 125 -4.09 10.18 -17.41
N ILE A 126 -3.30 9.46 -16.60
CA ILE A 126 -2.58 10.01 -15.46
C ILE A 126 -1.13 10.29 -15.87
N ARG A 127 -0.66 11.52 -15.63
CA ARG A 127 0.73 11.92 -15.90
C ARG A 127 1.50 12.02 -14.60
N LEU A 128 2.62 11.29 -14.51
CA LEU A 128 3.54 11.38 -13.38
C LEU A 128 4.61 12.42 -13.70
N THR A 129 4.65 13.50 -12.92
CA THR A 129 5.57 14.62 -13.14
C THR A 129 6.54 14.84 -11.98
N SER A 130 6.38 14.08 -10.89
CA SER A 130 7.17 14.23 -9.67
C SER A 130 8.62 13.83 -9.89
N ARG A 131 9.51 14.53 -9.16
CA ARG A 131 10.92 14.16 -9.01
C ARG A 131 11.10 13.56 -7.64
N SER A 132 11.82 12.44 -7.59
CA SER A 132 12.01 11.73 -6.35
C SER A 132 12.76 12.60 -5.34
N ARG A 133 12.29 12.61 -4.09
CA ARG A 133 12.93 13.29 -2.97
C ARG A 133 12.81 12.47 -1.69
N PRO A 134 13.78 12.55 -0.76
CA PRO A 134 13.62 11.96 0.55
C PRO A 134 12.55 12.71 1.37
N LEU A 135 11.96 12.03 2.34
CA LEU A 135 11.21 12.66 3.43
C LEU A 135 12.16 13.60 4.20
N ARG A 136 11.65 14.71 4.71
CA ARG A 136 12.42 15.70 5.50
C ARG A 136 11.69 16.02 6.80
N PRO A 137 12.38 16.51 7.85
CA PRO A 137 11.73 16.88 9.11
C PRO A 137 10.61 17.92 8.91
N ASP A 138 10.83 18.92 8.07
CA ASP A 138 9.87 20.00 7.78
C ASP A 138 8.57 19.50 7.10
N ASP A 139 8.58 18.29 6.53
CA ASP A 139 7.36 17.70 5.97
C ASP A 139 6.30 17.47 7.07
N PHE A 140 6.72 17.22 8.33
CA PHE A 140 5.79 17.09 9.44
C PHE A 140 5.17 18.42 9.89
N ASP A 141 5.73 19.56 9.50
CA ASP A 141 5.12 20.88 9.72
C ASP A 141 4.14 21.23 8.61
N ARG A 142 4.51 20.89 7.36
CA ARG A 142 3.78 21.27 6.16
C ARG A 142 2.52 20.46 5.91
N PHE A 143 2.55 19.16 6.20
CA PHE A 143 1.46 18.25 5.82
C PHE A 143 0.60 17.85 7.03
N ASP A 144 -0.72 17.87 6.86
CA ASP A 144 -1.69 17.39 7.86
C ASP A 144 -1.71 15.86 7.90
N LEU A 145 -1.48 15.21 6.75
CA LEU A 145 -1.54 13.76 6.59
C LEU A 145 -0.29 13.21 5.87
N VAL A 146 0.32 12.19 6.47
CA VAL A 146 1.45 11.45 5.88
C VAL A 146 1.00 10.02 5.60
N ILE A 147 1.06 9.57 4.36
CA ILE A 147 0.46 8.30 3.95
C ILE A 147 1.53 7.33 3.46
N GLY A 148 1.77 6.26 4.22
CA GLY A 148 2.64 5.16 3.82
C GLY A 148 1.94 4.16 2.90
N MET A 149 2.65 3.60 1.92
CA MET A 149 2.10 2.57 1.01
C MET A 149 1.98 1.20 1.67
N GLU A 150 2.82 0.93 2.66
CA GLU A 150 2.87 -0.31 3.42
C GLU A 150 3.41 -0.06 4.83
N GLU A 151 3.29 -1.07 5.68
CA GLU A 151 3.74 -1.01 7.08
C GLU A 151 5.24 -0.70 7.21
N LYS A 152 6.08 -1.22 6.30
CA LYS A 152 7.51 -0.92 6.29
C LYS A 152 7.78 0.58 6.09
N ASN A 153 7.00 1.26 5.24
CA ASN A 153 7.16 2.71 5.06
C ASN A 153 6.85 3.44 6.37
N ARG A 154 5.77 3.06 7.05
CA ARG A 154 5.38 3.63 8.35
C ARG A 154 6.48 3.47 9.40
N GLN A 155 7.10 2.30 9.47
CA GLN A 155 8.21 2.04 10.39
C GLN A 155 9.42 2.94 10.10
N GLU A 156 9.79 3.11 8.83
CA GLU A 156 10.90 3.99 8.43
C GLU A 156 10.59 5.47 8.65
N ILE A 157 9.35 5.91 8.42
CA ILE A 157 8.88 7.26 8.77
C ILE A 157 9.08 7.49 10.27
N PHE A 158 8.65 6.56 11.12
CA PHE A 158 8.79 6.69 12.58
C PHE A 158 10.23 6.63 13.04
N ARG A 159 11.08 5.83 12.39
CA ARG A 159 12.51 5.77 12.66
C ARG A 159 13.18 7.13 12.39
N ALA A 160 12.92 7.72 11.23
CA ALA A 160 13.45 9.03 10.87
C ALA A 160 12.89 10.12 11.80
N ALA A 161 11.57 10.13 12.03
CA ALA A 161 10.93 11.08 12.94
C ALA A 161 11.50 11.02 14.36
N ARG A 162 11.80 9.83 14.89
CA ARG A 162 12.47 9.68 16.19
C ARG A 162 13.85 10.34 16.20
N ALA A 163 14.64 10.14 15.14
CA ALA A 163 15.95 10.76 15.02
C ALA A 163 15.88 12.30 14.94
N TRP A 164 14.79 12.83 14.39
CA TRP A 164 14.55 14.27 14.27
C TRP A 164 13.80 14.89 15.45
N GLY A 165 13.42 14.09 16.47
CA GLY A 165 12.62 14.59 17.60
C GLY A 165 11.16 14.92 17.27
N ARG A 166 10.61 14.31 16.21
CA ARG A 166 9.25 14.55 15.66
C ARG A 166 8.31 13.34 15.77
N LEU A 167 8.63 12.39 16.66
CA LEU A 167 7.93 11.11 16.71
C LEU A 167 6.44 11.26 17.02
N ASP A 168 6.08 12.19 17.90
CA ASP A 168 4.68 12.38 18.32
C ASP A 168 3.83 12.93 17.16
N GLU A 169 4.35 13.88 16.38
CA GLU A 169 3.72 14.36 15.16
C GLU A 169 3.58 13.26 14.12
N ALA A 170 4.66 12.48 13.90
CA ALA A 170 4.62 11.38 12.95
C ALA A 170 3.56 10.35 13.32
N VAL A 171 3.47 9.94 14.59
CA VAL A 171 2.45 9.00 15.08
C VAL A 171 1.04 9.56 14.87
N ARG A 172 0.83 10.86 15.10
CA ARG A 172 -0.49 11.50 14.91
C ARG A 172 -0.87 11.72 13.45
N LYS A 173 0.09 11.88 12.54
CA LYS A 173 -0.17 12.26 11.14
C LYS A 173 -0.06 11.08 10.17
N THR A 174 0.56 9.98 10.59
CA THR A 174 0.89 8.88 9.66
C THR A 174 -0.17 7.78 9.63
N VAL A 175 -0.67 7.47 8.44
CA VAL A 175 -1.63 6.40 8.16
C VAL A 175 -1.17 5.53 6.99
N LEU A 176 -1.88 4.43 6.70
CA LEU A 176 -1.62 3.63 5.50
C LEU A 176 -2.58 3.99 4.38
N MET A 177 -2.10 3.92 3.13
CA MET A 177 -2.93 4.16 1.94
C MET A 177 -4.15 3.22 1.91
N THR A 178 -3.94 1.96 2.32
CA THR A 178 -4.99 0.94 2.35
C THR A 178 -6.09 1.21 3.37
N ASP A 179 -5.89 2.11 4.33
CA ASP A 179 -6.94 2.53 5.27
C ASP A 179 -8.07 3.29 4.55
N TYR A 180 -7.84 3.74 3.31
CA TYR A 180 -8.79 4.46 2.47
C TYR A 180 -9.37 3.62 1.31
N CYS A 181 -8.96 2.36 1.13
CA CYS A 181 -9.57 1.48 0.13
C CYS A 181 -11.06 1.27 0.43
N ARG A 182 -11.91 1.35 -0.60
CA ARG A 182 -13.36 1.11 -0.47
C ARG A 182 -13.73 -0.25 -1.00
N GLU A 183 -13.14 -0.66 -2.12
CA GLU A 183 -13.38 -1.96 -2.76
C GLU A 183 -12.36 -3.02 -2.31
N TYR A 184 -11.13 -2.60 -1.99
CA TYR A 184 -10.03 -3.50 -1.60
C TYR A 184 -9.77 -3.54 -0.09
N GLY A 185 -10.83 -3.59 0.73
CA GLY A 185 -10.74 -3.45 2.19
C GLY A 185 -9.96 -4.53 2.96
N ASP A 186 -9.64 -5.66 2.31
CA ASP A 186 -8.84 -6.76 2.90
C ASP A 186 -7.34 -6.65 2.59
N VAL A 187 -6.96 -5.71 1.71
CA VAL A 187 -5.56 -5.50 1.33
C VAL A 187 -4.85 -4.68 2.41
N THR A 188 -3.66 -5.12 2.81
CA THR A 188 -2.88 -4.50 3.90
C THR A 188 -1.69 -3.67 3.43
N ALA A 189 -1.39 -3.70 2.12
CA ALA A 189 -0.31 -2.93 1.52
C ALA A 189 -0.58 -2.66 0.03
N VAL A 190 -0.11 -1.51 -0.46
CA VAL A 190 0.10 -1.28 -1.89
C VAL A 190 1.45 -1.93 -2.27
N PRO A 191 1.42 -3.07 -2.98
CA PRO A 191 2.61 -3.90 -3.18
C PRO A 191 3.65 -3.16 -4.02
N ASP A 192 4.94 -3.45 -3.79
CA ASP A 192 5.99 -2.92 -4.66
C ASP A 192 5.90 -3.54 -6.07
N PRO A 193 5.67 -2.75 -7.13
CA PRO A 193 5.47 -3.28 -8.46
C PRO A 193 6.79 -3.67 -9.15
N TYR A 194 7.95 -3.31 -8.58
CA TYR A 194 9.24 -3.35 -9.27
C TYR A 194 9.60 -4.72 -9.85
N TYR A 195 9.20 -5.80 -9.17
CA TYR A 195 9.43 -7.20 -9.57
C TYR A 195 8.17 -7.90 -10.10
N GLY A 196 7.03 -7.20 -10.20
CA GLY A 196 5.73 -7.79 -10.56
C GLY A 196 5.40 -7.82 -12.05
N GLY A 197 6.28 -7.30 -12.91
CA GLY A 197 6.02 -7.11 -14.33
C GLY A 197 4.81 -6.19 -14.58
N GLN A 198 4.25 -6.20 -15.80
CA GLN A 198 3.16 -5.29 -16.18
C GLN A 198 1.93 -5.41 -15.26
N LYS A 199 1.54 -6.62 -14.87
CA LYS A 199 0.39 -6.84 -13.98
C LYS A 199 0.58 -6.21 -12.60
N GLY A 200 1.82 -6.15 -12.10
CA GLY A 200 2.13 -5.48 -10.84
C GLY A 200 1.83 -3.98 -10.88
N PHE A 201 2.18 -3.29 -11.97
CA PHE A 201 1.91 -1.87 -12.14
C PHE A 201 0.41 -1.57 -12.22
N GLU A 202 -0.33 -2.38 -12.99
CA GLU A 202 -1.80 -2.23 -13.08
C GLU A 202 -2.46 -2.45 -11.72
N LYS A 203 -2.03 -3.47 -10.95
CA LYS A 203 -2.60 -3.72 -9.62
C LYS A 203 -2.36 -2.56 -8.66
N VAL A 204 -1.18 -1.92 -8.73
CA VAL A 204 -0.90 -0.73 -7.92
C VAL A 204 -1.82 0.42 -8.32
N LEU A 205 -2.04 0.65 -9.61
CA LEU A 205 -2.97 1.69 -10.07
C LEU A 205 -4.40 1.42 -9.58
N ASP A 206 -4.89 0.18 -9.67
CA ASP A 206 -6.23 -0.18 -9.19
C ASP A 206 -6.42 0.16 -7.70
N LEU A 207 -5.43 -0.18 -6.87
CA LEU A 207 -5.45 0.11 -5.44
C LEU A 207 -5.37 1.60 -5.15
N LEU A 208 -4.54 2.34 -5.89
CA LEU A 208 -4.35 3.77 -5.67
C LEU A 208 -5.55 4.58 -6.15
N GLU A 209 -6.20 4.19 -7.24
CA GLU A 209 -7.45 4.82 -7.70
C GLU A 209 -8.57 4.62 -6.68
N ASP A 210 -8.82 3.38 -6.22
CA ASP A 210 -9.82 3.11 -5.18
C ASP A 210 -9.54 3.88 -3.88
N ALA A 211 -8.30 3.79 -3.38
CA ALA A 211 -7.94 4.41 -2.11
C ALA A 211 -7.91 5.94 -2.19
N CYS A 212 -7.50 6.55 -3.31
CA CYS A 212 -7.53 8.01 -3.46
C CYS A 212 -8.97 8.54 -3.53
N GLU A 213 -9.90 7.78 -4.12
CA GLU A 213 -11.31 8.17 -4.07
C GLU A 213 -11.87 8.13 -2.64
N GLY A 214 -11.54 7.09 -1.86
CA GLY A 214 -11.91 7.02 -0.44
C GLY A 214 -11.28 8.14 0.40
N LEU A 215 -10.01 8.46 0.15
CA LEU A 215 -9.31 9.57 0.78
C LEU A 215 -9.99 10.90 0.44
N LEU A 216 -10.31 11.16 -0.83
CA LEU A 216 -10.96 12.41 -1.24
C LEU A 216 -12.33 12.58 -0.59
N GLN A 217 -13.12 11.51 -0.46
CA GLN A 217 -14.40 11.54 0.27
C GLN A 217 -14.21 11.91 1.75
N LYS A 218 -13.17 11.38 2.38
CA LYS A 218 -12.83 11.72 3.77
C LYS A 218 -12.44 13.18 3.92
N LEU A 219 -11.59 13.70 3.03
CA LEU A 219 -11.17 15.10 3.02
C LEU A 219 -12.36 16.06 2.85
N VAL A 220 -13.31 15.73 1.97
CA VAL A 220 -14.54 16.53 1.79
C VAL A 220 -15.39 16.54 3.05
N LYS A 221 -15.64 15.37 3.64
CA LYS A 221 -16.48 15.23 4.84
C LYS A 221 -15.95 16.00 6.04
N GLU A 222 -14.63 16.09 6.19
CA GLU A 222 -14.01 16.83 7.29
C GLU A 222 -14.02 18.34 7.11
N ARG A 223 -14.24 18.83 5.89
CA ARG A 223 -14.46 20.26 5.61
C ARG A 223 -15.89 20.70 5.83
N GLU A 224 -16.85 19.78 5.78
CA GLU A 224 -18.23 20.11 6.11
C GLU A 224 -18.33 20.48 7.59
N PRO A 225 -18.81 21.68 7.95
CA PRO A 225 -19.01 22.03 9.34
C PRO A 225 -19.96 21.00 9.96
N SER A 226 -19.51 20.37 11.03
CA SER A 226 -20.32 19.45 11.82
C SER A 226 -21.66 20.13 12.15
N ALA A 227 -22.75 19.58 11.61
CA ALA A 227 -24.14 20.00 11.86
C ALA A 227 -24.53 19.98 13.35
N ALA A 228 -23.63 19.54 14.25
CA ALA A 228 -23.81 19.60 15.70
C ALA A 228 -23.50 20.99 16.31
N SER A 229 -22.92 21.94 15.56
CA SER A 229 -22.61 23.28 16.09
C SER A 229 -23.74 24.31 15.94
N GLU A 230 -24.77 24.04 15.12
CA GLU A 230 -25.89 24.97 14.87
C GLU A 230 -27.03 24.90 15.91
N ARG A 231 -26.91 24.08 16.97
CA ARG A 231 -27.93 23.99 18.04
C ARG A 231 -27.59 24.78 19.31
N ARG A 232 -26.69 25.75 19.22
CA ARG A 232 -26.45 26.75 20.29
C ARG A 232 -26.61 28.15 19.72
N MET A 233 -27.85 28.50 19.39
CA MET A 233 -28.35 29.88 19.42
C MET A 233 -29.59 29.89 20.28
#